data_AF-A0A1D2M118-F1
#
_entry.id   AF-A0A1D2M118-F1
#
_cell.length_a   1.000
_cell.length_b   1.000
_cell.length_c   1.000
_cell.angle_alpha   90.00
_cell.angle_beta   90.00
_cell.angle_gamma   90.00
#
_symmetry.space_group_name_H-M   'P 1'
#
loop_
_entity.id
_entity.type
_entity.pdbx_description
1 polymer ?
#
loop_
_entity_poly.entity_id
_entity_poly.type
_entity_poly.pdbx_seq_one_letter_code
_entity_poly.pdbx_strand_id
1 'polypeptide(L)'
;MDPKCFQNDHAISVCCNVHGFVPYFYALPTVPISEENFITIVQELEQKLNEKVSTAVLNDFSLVHVHDYITNGFKPVVRIEGVEFCKVENSIFHFPTSRNWNKKALVLKIFVALPMFVTVTAKIVDNISDPCSFQNFETSITNNIRFLTDQKVNIPGCTWLELPAGKHFLRNENDGAMERESHCQVELDIHFCDISKLANQPTEIPPLRVLSFDLECRLVGTDNKHGQVIQIGAVVSTYGA
;
A
#
# COMPACT_ATOMS: atom_id res chain seq x y z
N MET A 1 1.18 21.88 -25.63
CA MET A 1 -0.01 21.02 -25.46
C MET A 1 -0.64 21.45 -24.16
N ASP A 2 -1.87 21.94 -24.17
CA ASP A 2 -2.59 22.27 -22.95
C ASP A 2 -2.56 21.06 -22.00
N PRO A 3 -2.35 21.26 -20.69
CA PRO A 3 -2.52 20.18 -19.73
C PRO A 3 -3.93 19.65 -19.95
N LYS A 4 -4.06 18.37 -20.32
CA LYS A 4 -5.35 17.69 -20.37
C LYS A 4 -5.88 17.65 -18.95
N CYS A 5 -6.51 18.74 -18.53
CA CYS A 5 -7.24 18.78 -17.30
C CYS A 5 -8.45 17.89 -17.55
N PHE A 6 -8.58 16.79 -16.81
CA PHE A 6 -9.78 15.94 -16.86
C PHE A 6 -11.02 16.63 -16.25
N GLN A 7 -11.02 17.97 -16.22
CA GLN A 7 -12.06 18.88 -15.79
C GLN A 7 -13.09 19.23 -16.88
N ASN A 8 -12.91 18.77 -18.12
CA ASN A 8 -13.84 19.09 -19.19
C ASN A 8 -15.26 18.57 -18.87
N ASP A 9 -16.29 19.21 -19.43
CA ASP A 9 -17.74 18.94 -19.31
C ASP A 9 -18.17 17.47 -19.60
N HIS A 10 -17.23 16.59 -19.92
CA HIS A 10 -17.39 15.17 -20.08
C HIS A 10 -16.51 14.44 -19.06
N ALA A 11 -17.14 13.84 -18.06
CA ALA A 11 -16.47 13.00 -17.07
C ALA A 11 -15.72 11.84 -17.76
N ILE A 12 -14.38 11.91 -17.79
CA ILE A 12 -13.51 10.86 -18.32
C ILE A 12 -13.08 9.94 -17.17
N SER A 13 -13.27 8.64 -17.32
CA SER A 13 -12.76 7.66 -16.35
C SER A 13 -11.25 7.43 -16.56
N VAL A 14 -10.48 7.52 -15.48
CA VAL A 14 -9.02 7.38 -15.48
C VAL A 14 -8.61 6.28 -14.51
N CYS A 15 -7.87 5.29 -15.01
CA CYS A 15 -7.13 4.32 -14.20
C CYS A 15 -5.65 4.75 -14.14
N CYS A 16 -5.13 4.90 -12.92
CA CYS A 16 -3.75 5.29 -12.68
C CYS A 16 -3.07 4.21 -11.86
N ASN A 17 -2.16 3.47 -12.49
CA ASN A 17 -1.32 2.46 -11.86
C ASN A 17 -0.09 3.13 -11.25
N VAL A 18 0.04 3.06 -9.92
CA VAL A 18 1.15 3.68 -9.20
C VAL A 18 2.18 2.62 -8.80
N HIS A 19 3.43 2.83 -9.21
CA HIS A 19 4.53 1.87 -9.06
C HIS A 19 5.63 2.33 -8.12
N GLY A 20 6.44 1.38 -7.65
CA GLY A 20 7.67 1.65 -6.90
C GLY A 20 7.49 1.87 -5.40
N PHE A 21 6.26 1.84 -4.89
CA PHE A 21 6.01 1.92 -3.45
C PHE A 21 6.25 0.56 -2.78
N VAL A 22 7.26 0.50 -1.92
CA VAL A 22 7.64 -0.74 -1.22
C VAL A 22 7.01 -0.76 0.18
N PRO A 23 6.24 -1.80 0.53
CA PRO A 23 5.65 -1.94 1.87
C PRO A 23 6.71 -1.95 2.97
N TYR A 24 6.39 -1.36 4.11
CA TYR A 24 7.29 -1.34 5.26
C TYR A 24 6.54 -1.25 6.60
N PHE A 25 7.24 -1.61 7.66
CA PHE A 25 6.83 -1.38 9.05
C PHE A 25 8.05 -0.97 9.90
N TYR A 26 7.82 -0.61 11.15
CA TYR A 26 8.87 -0.17 12.06
C TYR A 26 9.13 -1.20 13.16
N ALA A 27 10.40 -1.35 13.55
CA ALA A 27 10.82 -2.16 14.67
C ALA A 27 11.83 -1.39 15.53
N LEU A 28 11.59 -1.32 16.83
CA LEU A 28 12.46 -0.64 17.78
C LEU A 28 13.34 -1.66 18.51
N PRO A 29 14.67 -1.51 18.50
CA PRO A 29 15.55 -2.32 19.34
C PRO A 29 15.25 -2.09 20.83
N THR A 30 15.20 -3.16 21.64
CA THR A 30 14.97 -3.04 23.10
C THR A 30 16.20 -2.52 23.87
N VAL A 31 17.37 -2.53 23.23
CA VAL A 31 18.65 -2.06 23.75
C VAL A 31 19.24 -1.09 22.71
N PRO A 32 19.87 0.03 23.14
CA PRO A 32 20.55 0.92 22.22
C PRO A 32 21.58 0.21 21.35
N ILE A 33 21.46 0.39 20.03
CA ILE A 33 22.47 -0.05 19.07
C ILE A 33 23.49 1.08 18.92
N SER A 34 24.78 0.78 19.12
CA SER A 34 25.85 1.72 18.83
C SER A 34 26.01 1.91 17.31
N GLU A 35 26.42 3.11 16.89
CA GLU A 35 26.63 3.42 15.47
C GLU A 35 27.66 2.47 14.82
N GLU A 36 28.70 2.08 15.55
CA GLU A 36 29.74 1.15 15.07
C GLU A 36 29.21 -0.24 14.75
N ASN A 37 28.24 -0.75 15.53
CA ASN A 37 27.69 -2.09 15.34
C ASN A 37 26.43 -2.09 14.47
N PHE A 38 25.90 -0.91 14.13
CA PHE A 38 24.62 -0.78 13.44
C PHE A 38 24.59 -1.52 12.10
N ILE A 39 25.61 -1.32 11.27
CA ILE A 39 25.70 -1.92 9.94
C ILE A 39 25.73 -3.45 10.04
N THR A 40 26.58 -3.98 10.93
CA THR A 40 26.71 -5.43 11.15
C THR A 40 25.40 -6.04 11.65
N ILE A 41 24.76 -5.43 12.65
CA ILE A 41 23.48 -5.88 13.20
C ILE A 41 22.38 -5.88 12.14
N VAL A 42 22.32 -4.84 11.32
CA VAL A 42 21.32 -4.72 10.24
C VAL A 42 21.55 -5.80 9.17
N GLN A 43 22.80 -6.05 8.78
CA GLN A 43 23.13 -7.09 7.80
C GLN A 43 22.79 -8.50 8.32
N GLU A 44 23.16 -8.81 9.56
CA GLU A 44 22.81 -10.08 10.20
C GLU A 44 21.29 -10.26 10.34
N LEU A 45 20.57 -9.20 10.73
CA LEU A 45 19.12 -9.21 10.85
C LEU A 45 18.45 -9.42 9.48
N GLU A 46 18.90 -8.71 8.44
CA GLU A 46 18.36 -8.84 7.09
C GLU A 46 18.55 -10.26 6.54
N GLN A 47 19.72 -10.87 6.74
CA GLN A 47 19.98 -12.25 6.35
C GLN A 47 19.04 -13.21 7.10
N LYS A 48 19.00 -13.10 8.43
CA LYS A 48 18.19 -13.97 9.29
C LYS A 48 16.69 -13.86 9.00
N LEU A 49 16.20 -12.65 8.72
CA LEU A 49 14.80 -12.44 8.33
C LEU A 49 14.52 -13.05 6.97
N ASN A 50 15.39 -12.87 5.98
CA ASN A 50 15.20 -13.49 4.67
C ASN A 50 15.12 -15.02 4.75
N GLU A 51 15.99 -15.66 5.53
CA GLU A 51 15.98 -17.12 5.74
C GLU A 51 14.68 -17.59 6.44
N LYS A 52 14.34 -16.96 7.58
CA LYS A 52 13.18 -17.36 8.39
C LYS A 52 11.85 -17.06 7.70
N VAL A 53 11.73 -15.89 7.05
CA VAL A 53 10.50 -15.50 6.34
C VAL A 53 10.29 -16.40 5.14
N SER A 54 11.34 -16.69 4.35
CA SER A 54 11.23 -17.63 3.22
C SER A 54 10.75 -18.99 3.67
N THR A 55 11.33 -19.53 4.76
CA THR A 55 10.90 -20.81 5.34
C THR A 55 9.45 -20.77 5.82
N ALA A 56 9.04 -19.69 6.51
CA ALA A 56 7.67 -19.55 7.00
C ALA A 56 6.66 -19.45 5.86
N VAL A 57 6.97 -18.72 4.79
CA VAL A 57 6.11 -18.59 3.61
C VAL A 57 5.94 -19.92 2.89
N LEU A 58 7.04 -20.66 2.68
CA LEU A 58 6.99 -21.97 2.01
C LEU A 58 6.24 -23.03 2.83
N ASN A 59 6.24 -22.92 4.16
CA ASN A 59 5.49 -23.83 5.04
C ASN A 59 4.00 -23.47 5.20
N ASP A 60 3.59 -22.27 4.77
CA ASP A 60 2.21 -21.81 4.87
C ASP A 60 1.44 -22.12 3.58
N PHE A 61 0.52 -23.08 3.65
CA PHE A 61 -0.33 -23.47 2.53
C PHE A 61 -1.27 -22.35 2.04
N SER A 62 -1.58 -21.36 2.88
CA SER A 62 -2.39 -20.21 2.45
C SER A 62 -1.62 -19.25 1.54
N LEU A 63 -0.28 -19.36 1.51
CA LEU A 63 0.63 -18.51 0.74
C LEU A 63 1.18 -19.20 -0.51
N VAL A 64 0.60 -20.32 -0.95
CA VAL A 64 1.05 -21.09 -2.14
C VAL A 64 1.19 -20.22 -3.39
N HIS A 65 0.29 -19.24 -3.59
CA HIS A 65 0.32 -18.33 -4.73
C HIS A 65 1.57 -17.42 -4.80
N VAL A 66 2.37 -17.33 -3.72
CA VAL A 66 3.65 -16.61 -3.68
C VAL A 66 4.85 -17.53 -3.45
N HIS A 67 4.68 -18.85 -3.46
CA HIS A 67 5.81 -19.79 -3.32
C HIS A 67 6.81 -19.62 -4.48
N ASP A 68 6.32 -19.43 -5.70
CA ASP A 68 7.15 -19.20 -6.88
C ASP A 68 8.07 -17.98 -6.73
N TYR A 69 7.64 -16.95 -6.00
CA TYR A 69 8.48 -15.80 -5.71
C TYR A 69 9.70 -16.22 -4.87
N ILE A 70 9.50 -17.03 -3.84
CA ILE A 70 10.59 -17.48 -2.97
C ILE A 70 11.48 -18.52 -3.67
N THR A 71 10.89 -19.47 -4.40
CA THR A 71 11.65 -20.53 -5.09
C THR A 71 12.50 -20.00 -6.24
N ASN A 72 12.09 -18.91 -6.88
CA ASN A 72 12.90 -18.19 -7.87
C ASN A 72 14.06 -17.37 -7.25
N GLY A 73 14.24 -17.43 -5.93
CA GLY A 73 15.36 -16.79 -5.23
C GLY A 73 15.13 -15.31 -4.90
N PHE A 74 13.91 -14.81 -5.02
CA PHE A 74 13.61 -13.44 -4.63
C PHE A 74 13.55 -13.31 -3.10
N LYS A 75 14.10 -12.20 -2.60
CA LYS A 75 14.18 -11.91 -1.17
C LYS A 75 12.85 -11.34 -0.65
N PRO A 76 12.25 -11.90 0.42
CA PRO A 76 11.05 -11.32 1.03
C PRO A 76 11.32 -10.00 1.78
N VAL A 77 12.49 -9.85 2.41
CA VAL A 77 12.93 -8.59 3.03
C VAL A 77 13.88 -7.89 2.06
N VAL A 78 13.46 -6.71 1.60
CA VAL A 78 14.15 -5.96 0.53
C VAL A 78 15.33 -5.18 1.08
N ARG A 79 15.14 -4.51 2.22
CA ARG A 79 16.17 -3.74 2.92
C ARG A 79 15.69 -3.31 4.30
N ILE A 80 16.63 -2.93 5.16
CA ILE A 80 16.36 -2.36 6.47
C ILE A 80 17.10 -1.02 6.57
N GLU A 81 16.39 0.05 6.94
CA GLU A 81 16.94 1.39 7.10
C GLU A 81 16.86 1.83 8.56
N GLY A 82 17.91 2.50 9.05
CA GLY A 82 17.86 3.18 10.34
C GLY A 82 17.21 4.55 10.20
N VAL A 83 16.20 4.82 11.01
CA VAL A 83 15.51 6.11 11.06
C VAL A 83 15.54 6.66 12.48
N GLU A 84 15.95 7.91 12.61
CA GLU A 84 15.95 8.59 13.91
C GLU A 84 14.55 9.13 14.21
N PHE A 85 13.95 8.66 15.30
CA PHE A 85 12.77 9.30 15.87
C PHE A 85 13.23 10.34 16.90
N CYS A 86 12.96 11.61 16.61
CA CYS A 86 13.11 12.68 17.60
C CYS A 86 12.07 12.49 18.71
N LYS A 87 12.45 12.86 19.93
CA LYS A 87 11.65 12.82 21.16
C LYS A 87 10.19 13.18 20.86
N VAL A 88 9.32 12.18 20.91
CA VAL A 88 7.89 12.38 20.65
C VAL A 88 7.27 12.82 21.96
N GLU A 89 7.16 14.14 22.19
CA GLU A 89 6.36 14.68 23.30
C GLU A 89 4.89 14.24 23.20
N ASN A 90 4.47 13.74 22.03
CA ASN A 90 3.15 13.18 21.75
C ASN A 90 3.23 11.77 21.14
N SER A 91 4.08 10.87 21.67
CA SER A 91 4.06 9.48 21.20
C SER A 91 2.66 8.92 21.43
N ILE A 92 2.00 8.48 20.35
CA ILE A 92 0.79 7.70 20.46
C ILE A 92 1.22 6.40 21.16
N PHE A 93 0.92 6.30 22.46
CA PHE A 93 1.16 5.12 23.29
C PHE A 93 2.57 4.91 23.89
N HIS A 94 3.15 5.93 24.55
CA HIS A 94 4.30 5.71 25.46
C HIS A 94 5.52 5.01 24.82
N PHE A 95 5.66 5.13 23.51
CA PHE A 95 6.75 4.57 22.71
C PHE A 95 7.76 5.71 22.44
N PRO A 96 8.89 5.86 23.15
CA PRO A 96 9.55 4.99 24.12
C PRO A 96 9.71 5.72 25.48
N THR A 97 8.73 5.64 26.39
CA THR A 97 8.89 6.20 27.75
C THR A 97 9.52 5.22 28.72
N SER A 98 9.78 3.97 28.31
CA SER A 98 10.45 2.98 29.13
C SER A 98 11.93 2.93 28.78
N ARG A 99 12.78 3.38 29.72
CA ARG A 99 14.27 3.40 29.74
C ARG A 99 14.92 4.68 29.20
N ASN A 100 15.10 5.68 30.08
CA ASN A 100 16.21 6.67 30.10
C ASN A 100 16.71 7.23 28.75
N TRP A 101 15.86 7.34 27.74
CA TRP A 101 16.29 7.78 26.42
C TRP A 101 16.08 9.29 26.28
N ASN A 102 16.95 10.07 26.91
CA ASN A 102 16.98 11.53 26.81
C ASN A 102 17.47 12.05 25.44
N LYS A 103 17.58 11.18 24.42
CA LYS A 103 18.16 11.44 23.09
C LYS A 103 17.24 10.97 21.95
N LYS A 104 17.67 11.09 20.69
CA LYS A 104 16.97 10.51 19.53
C LYS A 104 17.03 8.99 19.59
N ALA A 105 15.92 8.28 19.36
CA ALA A 105 15.89 6.81 19.35
C ALA A 105 16.06 6.31 17.91
N LEU A 106 16.96 5.34 17.73
CA LEU A 106 17.15 4.68 16.43
C LEU A 106 16.11 3.59 16.27
N VAL A 107 15.25 3.74 15.26
CA VAL A 107 14.21 2.78 14.89
C VAL A 107 14.57 2.16 13.55
N LEU A 108 14.29 0.88 13.37
CA LEU A 108 14.48 0.19 12.10
C LEU A 108 13.21 0.30 11.25
N LYS A 109 13.35 0.78 10.02
CA LYS A 109 12.33 0.72 8.98
C LYS A 109 12.60 -0.50 8.10
N ILE A 110 11.78 -1.53 8.23
CA ILE A 110 11.95 -2.81 7.55
C ILE A 110 11.06 -2.81 6.30
N PHE A 111 11.67 -2.87 5.12
CA PHE A 111 10.97 -2.96 3.84
C PHE A 111 10.83 -4.40 3.40
N VAL A 112 9.63 -4.78 2.97
CA VAL A 112 9.31 -6.12 2.47
C VAL A 112 8.80 -6.04 1.05
N ALA A 113 8.98 -7.12 0.28
CA ALA A 113 8.69 -7.12 -1.14
C ALA A 113 7.18 -7.03 -1.43
N LEU A 114 6.36 -7.75 -0.65
CA LEU A 114 4.91 -7.83 -0.83
C LEU A 114 4.18 -7.42 0.46
N PRO A 115 3.02 -6.76 0.38
CA PRO A 115 2.25 -6.34 1.55
C PRO A 115 1.97 -7.46 2.56
N MET A 116 1.69 -8.67 2.05
CA MET A 116 1.40 -9.83 2.88
C MET A 116 2.59 -10.32 3.72
N PHE A 117 3.82 -10.02 3.30
CA PHE A 117 5.02 -10.37 4.05
C PHE A 117 5.20 -9.50 5.30
N VAL A 118 4.50 -8.35 5.42
CA VAL A 118 4.57 -7.51 6.62
C VAL A 118 4.16 -8.31 7.86
N THR A 119 3.02 -8.99 7.81
CA THR A 119 2.50 -9.77 8.96
C THR A 119 3.41 -10.93 9.34
N VAL A 120 3.94 -11.65 8.35
CA VAL A 120 4.84 -12.80 8.58
C VAL A 120 6.18 -12.31 9.16
N THR A 121 6.75 -11.26 8.56
CA THR A 121 8.03 -10.69 9.01
C THR A 121 7.91 -10.10 10.40
N ALA A 122 6.85 -9.35 10.69
CA ALA A 122 6.59 -8.80 12.02
C ALA A 122 6.56 -9.91 13.10
N LYS A 123 5.79 -10.98 12.89
CA LYS A 123 5.75 -12.11 13.83
C LYS A 123 7.13 -12.74 14.05
N ILE A 124 7.96 -12.82 13.01
CA ILE A 124 9.31 -13.37 13.14
C ILE A 124 10.22 -12.40 13.90
N VAL A 125 10.14 -11.09 13.63
CA VAL A 125 10.90 -10.04 14.32
C VAL A 125 10.63 -10.05 15.83
N ASP A 126 9.37 -10.19 16.26
CA ASP A 126 9.01 -10.27 17.69
C ASP A 126 9.64 -11.47 18.41
N ASN A 127 9.99 -12.53 17.66
CA ASN A 127 10.61 -13.76 18.18
C ASN A 127 12.13 -13.81 17.98
N ILE A 128 12.77 -12.73 17.50
CA ILE A 128 14.22 -12.64 17.39
C ILE A 128 14.80 -12.05 18.67
N SER A 129 15.77 -12.75 19.26
CA SER A 129 16.54 -12.31 20.43
C SER A 129 17.99 -11.96 20.10
N ASP A 130 18.58 -12.59 19.09
CA ASP A 130 19.94 -12.33 18.59
C ASP A 130 19.90 -11.60 17.25
N PRO A 131 20.67 -10.50 17.06
CA PRO A 131 21.67 -9.95 18.00
C PRO A 131 21.06 -9.08 19.11
N CYS A 132 19.80 -8.65 18.96
CA CYS A 132 19.02 -8.01 20.01
C CYS A 132 17.53 -8.30 19.81
N SER A 133 16.70 -8.06 20.83
CA SER A 133 15.25 -8.13 20.70
C SER A 133 14.66 -6.83 20.17
N PHE A 134 13.50 -6.95 19.52
CA PHE A 134 12.81 -5.84 18.89
C PHE A 134 11.35 -5.75 19.37
N GLN A 135 10.81 -4.54 19.32
CA GLN A 135 9.40 -4.26 19.51
C GLN A 135 8.83 -3.68 18.21
N ASN A 136 7.89 -4.41 17.61
CA ASN A 136 7.21 -3.95 16.40
C ASN A 136 6.31 -2.73 16.64
N PHE A 137 6.19 -1.89 15.62
CA PHE A 137 5.34 -0.71 15.59
C PHE A 137 4.67 -0.53 14.21
N GLU A 138 3.41 -0.12 14.23
CA GLU A 138 2.55 0.09 13.05
C GLU A 138 2.52 -1.06 12.02
N THR A 139 2.56 -2.30 12.50
CA THR A 139 2.46 -3.51 11.66
C THR A 139 1.06 -3.79 11.16
N SER A 140 0.03 -3.18 11.75
CA SER A 140 -1.38 -3.36 11.39
C SER A 140 -1.87 -2.40 10.30
N ILE A 141 -1.07 -1.41 9.89
CA ILE A 141 -1.46 -0.46 8.86
C ILE A 141 -1.35 -1.15 7.49
N THR A 142 -2.46 -1.20 6.77
CA THR A 142 -2.53 -1.79 5.44
C THR A 142 -1.72 -0.97 4.43
N ASN A 143 -1.15 -1.62 3.41
CA ASN A 143 -0.23 -0.98 2.46
C ASN A 143 -0.85 0.20 1.69
N ASN A 144 -2.17 0.16 1.43
CA ASN A 144 -2.91 1.27 0.81
C ASN A 144 -2.96 2.51 1.72
N ILE A 145 -3.31 2.35 3.00
CA ILE A 145 -3.32 3.46 3.96
C ILE A 145 -1.90 3.97 4.18
N ARG A 146 -0.93 3.06 4.25
CA ARG A 146 0.49 3.41 4.33
C ARG A 146 0.93 4.27 3.15
N PHE A 147 0.57 3.88 1.92
CA PHE A 147 0.85 4.65 0.71
C PHE A 147 0.24 6.05 0.77
N LEU A 148 -1.04 6.16 1.13
CA LEU A 148 -1.74 7.46 1.21
C LEU A 148 -1.17 8.40 2.29
N THR A 149 -0.67 7.83 3.39
CA THR A 149 -0.18 8.59 4.56
C THR A 149 1.33 8.75 4.63
N ASP A 150 2.10 8.06 3.78
CA ASP A 150 3.56 8.21 3.72
C ASP A 150 3.91 9.67 3.45
N GLN A 151 4.89 10.19 4.18
CA GLN A 151 5.25 11.61 4.13
C GLN A 151 5.65 12.08 2.73
N LYS A 152 6.19 11.20 1.89
CA LYS A 152 6.57 11.53 0.52
C LYS A 152 5.36 11.64 -0.40
N VAL A 153 4.29 10.91 -0.11
CA VAL A 153 3.07 10.85 -0.92
C VAL A 153 2.05 11.85 -0.40
N ASN A 154 1.62 11.70 0.86
CA ASN A 154 0.69 12.55 1.58
C ASN A 154 -0.55 12.93 0.75
N ILE A 155 -1.30 11.91 0.33
CA ILE A 155 -2.51 12.03 -0.48
C ILE A 155 -3.72 11.61 0.38
N PRO A 156 -4.51 12.57 0.90
CA PRO A 156 -5.79 12.27 1.52
C PRO A 156 -6.78 11.68 0.52
N GLY A 157 -7.82 11.01 1.03
CA GLY A 157 -8.94 10.56 0.20
C GLY A 157 -9.64 11.73 -0.51
N CYS A 158 -10.29 11.42 -1.65
CA CYS A 158 -11.10 12.38 -2.42
C CYS A 158 -10.38 13.69 -2.77
N THR A 159 -9.09 13.60 -3.11
CA THR A 159 -8.23 14.74 -3.39
C THR A 159 -7.93 14.82 -4.89
N TRP A 160 -7.80 16.05 -5.41
CA TRP A 160 -7.34 16.27 -6.78
C TRP A 160 -5.85 15.99 -6.90
N LEU A 161 -5.48 15.23 -7.93
CA LEU A 161 -4.12 14.78 -8.18
C LEU A 161 -3.56 15.43 -9.45
N GLU A 162 -2.29 15.78 -9.39
CA GLU A 162 -1.51 16.29 -10.51
C GLU A 162 -0.51 15.22 -10.94
N LEU A 163 -0.46 14.96 -12.24
CA LEU A 163 0.47 14.04 -12.87
C LEU A 163 1.33 14.86 -13.85
N PRO A 164 2.61 15.12 -13.52
CA PRO A 164 3.46 15.94 -14.37
C PRO A 164 3.64 15.34 -15.76
N ALA A 165 3.77 16.22 -16.78
CA ALA A 165 4.02 15.80 -18.15
C ALA A 165 5.37 15.07 -18.26
N GLY A 166 5.41 13.98 -19.02
CA GLY A 166 6.61 13.14 -19.20
C GLY A 166 6.99 12.27 -18.01
N LYS A 167 6.21 12.29 -16.92
CA LYS A 167 6.39 11.41 -15.75
C LYS A 167 5.41 10.23 -15.69
N HIS A 168 4.45 10.22 -16.60
CA HIS A 168 3.48 9.15 -16.74
C HIS A 168 3.57 8.51 -18.12
N PHE A 169 3.25 7.24 -18.20
CA PHE A 169 3.17 6.46 -19.43
C PHE A 169 1.71 6.09 -19.68
N LEU A 170 1.19 6.34 -20.88
CA LEU A 170 -0.16 5.91 -21.26
C LEU A 170 -0.11 4.45 -21.74
N ARG A 171 -0.96 3.59 -21.18
CA ARG A 171 -1.13 2.22 -21.70
C ARG A 171 -1.98 2.25 -22.96
N ASN A 172 -1.39 1.89 -24.09
CA ASN A 172 -2.11 1.75 -25.36
C ASN A 172 -2.44 0.28 -25.64
N GLU A 173 -3.51 0.04 -26.38
CA GLU A 173 -3.97 -1.31 -26.74
C GLU A 173 -2.96 -2.12 -27.58
N ASN A 174 -1.98 -1.45 -28.21
CA ASN A 174 -1.07 -2.06 -29.20
C ASN A 174 0.41 -2.08 -28.78
N ASP A 175 0.77 -1.64 -27.57
CA ASP A 175 2.18 -1.49 -27.19
C ASP A 175 2.88 -2.80 -26.77
N GLY A 176 2.14 -3.91 -26.64
CA GLY A 176 2.66 -5.29 -26.45
C GLY A 176 3.47 -5.56 -25.18
N ALA A 177 4.00 -4.53 -24.51
CA ALA A 177 4.82 -4.61 -23.31
C ALA A 177 3.97 -4.62 -22.04
N MET A 178 2.86 -3.88 -22.01
CA MET A 178 1.88 -3.83 -20.91
C MET A 178 0.48 -3.60 -21.50
N GLU A 179 -0.34 -4.65 -21.47
CA GLU A 179 -1.73 -4.58 -21.93
C GLU A 179 -2.59 -3.80 -20.93
N ARG A 180 -3.71 -3.27 -21.42
CA ARG A 180 -4.69 -2.58 -20.58
C ARG A 180 -5.45 -3.59 -19.72
N GLU A 181 -5.58 -3.29 -18.43
CA GLU A 181 -6.29 -4.14 -17.46
C GLU A 181 -7.65 -3.56 -17.07
N SER A 182 -7.89 -2.28 -17.36
CA SER A 182 -9.10 -1.55 -16.96
C SER A 182 -10.01 -1.20 -18.14
N HIS A 183 -11.30 -1.04 -17.85
CA HIS A 183 -12.28 -0.48 -18.79
C HIS A 183 -12.35 1.06 -18.75
N CYS A 184 -11.42 1.73 -18.07
CA CYS A 184 -11.37 3.19 -18.03
C CYS A 184 -11.08 3.76 -19.43
N GLN A 185 -11.43 5.01 -19.69
CA GLN A 185 -11.12 5.62 -20.99
C GLN A 185 -9.64 5.94 -21.14
N VAL A 186 -8.99 6.25 -20.02
CA VAL A 186 -7.54 6.48 -19.94
C VAL A 186 -6.96 5.52 -18.90
N GLU A 187 -5.87 4.87 -19.26
CA GLU A 187 -5.10 4.01 -18.37
C GLU A 187 -3.63 4.42 -18.47
N LEU A 188 -2.98 4.60 -17.33
CA LEU A 188 -1.62 5.10 -17.28
C LEU A 188 -0.82 4.51 -16.12
N ASP A 189 0.50 4.57 -16.23
CA ASP A 189 1.46 4.19 -15.20
C ASP A 189 2.26 5.41 -14.74
N ILE A 190 2.48 5.51 -13.44
CA ILE A 190 3.31 6.57 -12.83
C ILE A 190 4.11 6.01 -11.65
N HIS A 191 5.30 6.55 -11.42
CA HIS A 191 6.07 6.24 -10.22
C HIS A 191 5.53 7.03 -9.01
N PHE A 192 5.48 6.41 -7.83
CA PHE A 192 4.86 7.03 -6.64
C PHE A 192 5.48 8.36 -6.18
N CYS A 193 6.74 8.64 -6.53
CA CYS A 193 7.37 9.94 -6.23
C CYS A 193 6.95 11.06 -7.17
N ASP A 194 6.35 10.74 -8.32
CA ASP A 194 5.97 11.74 -9.33
C ASP A 194 4.48 12.11 -9.26
N ILE A 195 3.69 11.48 -8.39
CA ILE A 195 2.30 11.83 -8.13
C ILE A 195 2.21 12.79 -6.95
N SER A 196 1.42 13.86 -7.10
CA SER A 196 1.24 14.84 -6.03
C SER A 196 -0.17 15.36 -5.97
N LYS A 197 -0.56 15.83 -4.79
CA LYS A 197 -1.76 16.62 -4.59
C LYS A 197 -1.68 17.91 -5.42
N LEU A 198 -2.75 18.23 -6.15
CA LEU A 198 -2.88 19.50 -6.86
C LEU A 198 -2.87 20.66 -5.85
N ALA A 199 -2.06 21.70 -6.10
CA ALA A 199 -1.87 22.81 -5.17
C ALA A 199 -3.16 23.65 -5.00
N ASN A 200 -3.74 24.08 -6.11
CA ASN A 200 -4.97 24.89 -6.14
C ASN A 200 -6.16 23.99 -6.49
N GLN A 201 -6.65 23.25 -5.48
CA GLN A 201 -7.74 22.30 -5.70
C GLN A 201 -9.07 23.00 -5.98
N PRO A 202 -9.81 22.54 -7.00
CA PRO A 202 -11.22 22.90 -7.15
C PRO A 202 -12.01 22.52 -5.90
N THR A 203 -12.92 23.41 -5.49
CA THR A 203 -13.90 23.13 -4.44
C THR A 203 -15.07 22.27 -4.93
N GLU A 204 -15.28 22.26 -6.25
CA GLU A 204 -16.35 21.51 -6.89
C GLU A 204 -16.02 20.01 -6.92
N ILE A 205 -17.05 19.22 -6.64
CA ILE A 205 -16.99 17.77 -6.79
C ILE A 205 -17.07 17.47 -8.28
N PRO A 206 -16.22 16.58 -8.83
CA PRO A 206 -16.32 16.20 -10.24
C PRO A 206 -17.70 15.60 -10.57
N PRO A 207 -18.14 15.64 -11.84
CA PRO A 207 -19.42 15.07 -12.26
C PRO A 207 -19.43 13.53 -12.15
N LEU A 208 -19.67 13.01 -10.95
CA LEU A 208 -19.72 11.58 -10.65
C LEU A 208 -21.00 10.96 -11.24
N ARG A 209 -20.89 9.81 -11.89
CA ARG A 209 -22.06 9.04 -12.35
C ARG A 209 -22.55 8.16 -11.21
N VAL A 210 -23.81 8.35 -10.81
CA VAL A 210 -24.47 7.60 -9.73
C VAL A 210 -25.48 6.63 -10.35
N LEU A 211 -25.27 5.34 -10.16
CA LEU A 211 -26.20 4.29 -10.56
C LEU A 211 -27.03 3.87 -9.34
N SER A 212 -28.35 3.95 -9.46
CA SER A 212 -29.32 3.35 -8.54
C SER A 212 -30.08 2.27 -9.28
N PHE A 213 -30.25 1.09 -8.68
CA PHE A 213 -30.98 -0.01 -9.30
C PHE A 213 -31.79 -0.77 -8.26
N ASP A 214 -32.83 -1.44 -8.74
CA ASP A 214 -33.74 -2.27 -7.96
C ASP A 214 -34.07 -3.57 -8.71
N LEU A 215 -34.31 -4.65 -7.97
CA LEU A 215 -34.47 -6.00 -8.50
C LEU A 215 -35.79 -6.60 -8.03
N GLU A 216 -36.58 -7.11 -8.98
CA GLU A 216 -37.80 -7.87 -8.67
C GLU A 216 -37.56 -9.36 -8.90
N CYS A 217 -38.00 -10.17 -7.94
CA CYS A 217 -37.79 -11.61 -7.94
C CYS A 217 -39.12 -12.37 -7.86
N ARG A 218 -39.22 -13.47 -8.60
CA ARG A 218 -40.34 -14.42 -8.54
C ARG A 218 -39.85 -15.76 -8.03
N LEU A 219 -40.50 -16.28 -6.99
CA LEU A 219 -40.30 -17.65 -6.54
C LEU A 219 -40.91 -18.62 -7.57
N VAL A 220 -40.11 -19.56 -8.06
CA VAL A 220 -40.55 -20.61 -8.97
C VAL A 220 -40.57 -21.93 -8.21
N GLY A 221 -41.75 -22.36 -7.76
CA GLY A 221 -41.99 -23.61 -7.04
C GLY A 221 -41.81 -23.53 -5.53
N THR A 222 -42.17 -24.61 -4.82
CA THR A 222 -42.09 -24.73 -3.35
C THR A 222 -40.69 -25.10 -2.85
N ASP A 223 -39.83 -25.63 -3.71
CA ASP A 223 -38.55 -26.24 -3.30
C ASP A 223 -37.31 -25.39 -3.65
N ASN A 224 -37.46 -24.33 -4.46
CA ASN A 224 -36.36 -23.41 -4.75
C ASN A 224 -36.25 -22.35 -3.66
N LYS A 225 -35.20 -22.45 -2.84
CA LYS A 225 -34.87 -21.47 -1.78
C LYS A 225 -34.39 -20.12 -2.34
N HIS A 226 -34.18 -20.00 -3.65
CA HIS A 226 -33.71 -18.78 -4.31
C HIS A 226 -34.69 -18.43 -5.44
N GLY A 227 -35.29 -17.23 -5.35
CA GLY A 227 -36.19 -16.71 -6.38
C GLY A 227 -35.43 -16.33 -7.65
N GLN A 228 -36.11 -16.40 -8.79
CA GLN A 228 -35.58 -15.96 -10.08
C GLN A 228 -35.79 -14.46 -10.23
N VAL A 229 -34.72 -13.72 -10.58
CA VAL A 229 -34.86 -12.29 -10.97
C VAL A 229 -35.68 -12.20 -12.25
N ILE A 230 -36.75 -11.41 -12.22
CA ILE A 230 -37.65 -11.19 -13.35
C ILE A 230 -37.56 -9.78 -13.94
N GLN A 231 -37.10 -8.80 -13.16
CA GLN A 231 -36.94 -7.43 -13.62
C GLN A 231 -35.78 -6.75 -12.91
N ILE A 232 -35.09 -5.88 -13.64
CA ILE A 232 -34.05 -4.99 -13.13
C ILE A 232 -34.42 -3.58 -13.55
N GLY A 233 -34.78 -2.73 -12.59
CA GLY A 233 -34.93 -1.30 -12.82
C GLY A 233 -33.61 -0.59 -12.53
N ALA A 234 -33.15 0.31 -13.40
CA ALA A 234 -31.92 1.06 -13.19
C ALA A 234 -32.07 2.51 -13.65
N VAL A 235 -31.53 3.43 -12.86
CA VAL A 235 -31.44 4.86 -13.15
C VAL A 235 -29.99 5.29 -12.97
N VAL A 236 -29.45 5.97 -13.97
CA VAL A 236 -28.14 6.60 -13.91
C VAL A 236 -28.33 8.10 -13.91
N SER A 237 -27.79 8.79 -12.91
CA SER A 237 -27.76 10.25 -12.81
C SER A 237 -26.33 10.75 -12.71
N THR A 238 -26.13 12.04 -12.98
CA THR A 238 -24.83 12.70 -12.75
C THR A 238 -24.96 13.57 -11.51
N TYR A 239 -24.04 13.44 -10.57
CA TYR A 239 -24.00 14.27 -9.38
C TYR A 239 -23.81 15.74 -9.75
N GLY A 240 -24.67 16.62 -9.23
CA GLY A 240 -24.61 18.06 -9.49
C GLY A 240 -25.26 18.52 -10.81
N ALA A 241 -25.87 17.60 -11.58
CA ALA A 241 -26.63 17.91 -12.80
C ALA A 241 -28.13 18.13 -12.52
#